data_AF-A0A4U6RDT1-F1
#
_entry.id   AF-A0A4U6RDT1-F1
#
_cell.length_a   1.000
_cell.length_b   1.000
_cell.length_c   1.000
_cell.angle_alpha   90.00
_cell.angle_beta   90.00
_cell.angle_gamma   90.00
#
_symmetry.space_group_name_H-M   'P 1'
#
loop_
_entity.id
_entity.type
_entity.pdbx_description
1 polymer ?
#
loop_
_entity_poly.entity_id
_entity_poly.type
_entity_poly.pdbx_seq_one_letter_code
_entity_poly.pdbx_strand_id
1 'polypeptide(L)'
;MAEDTGLTTGIAHHGAARLPSVDIDSFNIELKDDEGFLGDRASKGAFRKILDRWRKPLRKSDEDPFGDEPSDKISKKKLDELLVGDDTEASAVVHSAIEEFAQELAYVTRRFLNTKAWARTERIVVGGGFRDSRLGELAIARTEIILKSEDFKVDLLPIRFHPDDAGLIGTLHLAPSWIFEAHDGVLAVDIGGTNIRCGVVETRWKKAPDLSKAAVWKSELWRHADDEPTREGAVKRLVKMLKELIASAEKENLKLAPFIGIACPGVINEDGSIEKGAQNLPGNWESSKFNLPASLVEAIPQIGDHDTAIVMHNDGVVQGLAEVPFMQDVARWGVLTIGTGLGNARYTNRKKDNGKDEKKAEKKEDDESGKNEKKAKKAKKADA
;
A
#
# COMPACT_ATOMS: atom_id res chain seq x y z
N MET A 1 -4.78 39.78 -4.02
CA MET A 1 -5.82 38.86 -3.52
C MET A 1 -5.94 37.78 -4.58
N ALA A 2 -5.07 36.77 -4.52
CA ALA A 2 -5.13 35.64 -5.46
C ALA A 2 -6.20 34.70 -4.92
N GLU A 3 -7.23 34.46 -5.71
CA GLU A 3 -8.25 33.48 -5.39
C GLU A 3 -7.61 32.09 -5.36
N ASP A 4 -7.79 31.44 -4.22
CA ASP A 4 -7.35 30.10 -3.91
C ASP A 4 -8.20 29.10 -4.70
N THR A 5 -7.89 28.94 -6.00
CA THR A 5 -8.44 27.86 -6.82
C THR A 5 -7.64 26.59 -6.58
N GLY A 6 -7.66 26.10 -5.34
CA GLY A 6 -7.47 24.68 -5.10
C GLY A 6 -8.62 23.97 -5.82
N LEU A 7 -8.32 23.17 -6.85
CA LEU A 7 -9.30 22.32 -7.53
C LEU A 7 -9.76 21.22 -6.55
N THR A 8 -10.51 21.59 -5.52
CA THR A 8 -11.24 20.63 -4.71
C THR A 8 -12.35 20.09 -5.60
N THR A 9 -12.15 18.89 -6.13
CA THR A 9 -13.28 18.11 -6.59
C THR A 9 -14.17 17.95 -5.36
N GLY A 10 -15.41 18.46 -5.35
CA GLY A 10 -16.27 18.46 -4.15
C GLY A 10 -16.63 17.06 -3.59
N ILE A 11 -15.91 16.03 -4.05
CA ILE A 11 -16.08 14.60 -3.79
C ILE A 11 -15.07 14.11 -2.73
N ALA A 12 -13.81 14.58 -2.75
CA ALA A 12 -12.79 14.27 -1.74
C ALA A 12 -11.56 15.21 -1.86
N HIS A 13 -10.78 15.32 -0.78
CA HIS A 13 -9.51 16.05 -0.77
C HIS A 13 -8.33 15.13 -1.11
N HIS A 14 -7.30 15.68 -1.77
CA HIS A 14 -6.03 15.00 -1.94
C HIS A 14 -5.38 14.75 -0.58
N GLY A 15 -4.67 13.63 -0.41
CA GLY A 15 -3.94 13.34 0.84
C GLY A 15 -4.81 13.25 2.11
N ALA A 16 -6.13 13.10 1.97
CA ALA A 16 -7.06 13.19 3.10
C ALA A 16 -6.81 12.11 4.17
N ALA A 17 -6.55 12.55 5.41
CA ALA A 17 -6.38 11.64 6.56
C ALA A 17 -7.69 10.92 6.96
N ARG A 18 -8.86 11.41 6.51
CA ARG A 18 -10.16 10.77 6.74
C ARG A 18 -10.79 10.39 5.41
N LEU A 19 -10.93 9.10 5.17
CA LEU A 19 -11.56 8.52 3.99
C LEU A 19 -12.94 7.96 4.33
N PRO A 20 -13.77 7.58 3.33
CA PRO A 20 -15.14 7.11 3.58
C PRO A 20 -15.24 5.94 4.57
N SER A 21 -14.31 4.99 4.51
CA SER A 21 -14.37 3.74 5.28
C SER A 21 -13.33 3.65 6.41
N VAL A 22 -12.29 4.49 6.38
CA VAL A 22 -11.16 4.44 7.32
C VAL A 22 -10.67 5.84 7.67
N ASP A 23 -10.15 6.01 8.89
CA ASP A 23 -9.21 7.08 9.20
C ASP A 23 -7.79 6.55 8.98
N ILE A 24 -6.91 7.35 8.36
CA ILE A 24 -5.49 7.06 8.17
C ILE A 24 -4.74 7.69 9.35
N ASP A 25 -4.16 6.85 10.20
CA ASP A 25 -3.52 7.31 11.43
C ASP A 25 -2.04 7.69 11.22
N SER A 26 -1.40 7.06 10.25
CA SER A 26 0.01 7.28 9.91
C SER A 26 0.34 6.62 8.59
N PHE A 27 1.28 7.20 7.84
CA PHE A 27 1.93 6.58 6.69
C PHE A 27 3.32 7.20 6.50
N ASN A 28 4.17 6.59 5.66
CA ASN A 28 5.55 7.04 5.44
C ASN A 28 6.34 7.27 6.72
N ILE A 29 6.26 6.34 7.68
CA ILE A 29 7.07 6.42 8.89
C ILE A 29 8.56 6.36 8.52
N GLU A 30 9.26 7.47 8.75
CA GLU A 30 10.69 7.67 8.53
C GLU A 30 11.51 7.40 9.80
N LEU A 31 11.30 6.24 10.46
CA LEU A 31 12.16 5.85 11.58
C LEU A 31 13.60 5.61 11.09
N LYS A 32 14.55 5.98 11.95
CA LYS A 32 15.98 5.73 11.70
C LYS A 32 16.60 4.90 12.82
N ASP A 33 17.65 4.16 12.45
CA ASP A 33 18.61 3.56 13.37
C ASP A 33 20.03 4.00 12.99
N ASP A 34 21.05 3.40 13.60
CA ASP A 34 22.46 3.74 13.36
C ASP A 34 22.91 3.42 11.92
N GLU A 35 22.15 2.62 11.17
CA GLU A 35 22.44 2.20 9.79
C GLU A 35 21.67 3.02 8.74
N GLY A 36 20.73 3.89 9.14
CA GLY A 36 19.98 4.76 8.23
C GLY A 36 18.47 4.68 8.44
N PHE A 37 17.69 4.72 7.36
CA PHE A 37 16.25 4.54 7.44
C PHE A 37 15.91 3.08 7.73
N LEU A 38 15.09 2.88 8.75
CA LEU A 38 14.74 1.54 9.24
C LEU A 38 14.07 0.69 8.14
N GLY A 39 13.24 1.30 7.30
CA GLY A 39 12.55 0.61 6.20
C GLY A 39 13.48 0.03 5.14
N ASP A 40 14.70 0.56 4.98
CA ASP A 40 15.65 0.08 3.97
C ASP A 40 16.11 -1.35 4.23
N ARG A 41 16.06 -1.79 5.51
CA ARG A 41 16.37 -3.15 5.97
C ARG A 41 15.39 -4.21 5.45
N ALA A 42 14.17 -3.81 5.10
CA ALA A 42 13.10 -4.70 4.65
C ALA A 42 12.60 -4.31 3.24
N SER A 43 13.54 -4.08 2.33
CA SER A 43 13.29 -3.76 0.92
C SER A 43 13.65 -4.91 -0.03
N LYS A 44 13.22 -4.84 -1.29
CA LYS A 44 13.70 -5.78 -2.34
C LYS A 44 15.23 -5.76 -2.46
N GLY A 45 15.85 -4.59 -2.30
CA GLY A 45 17.30 -4.44 -2.30
C GLY A 45 17.97 -5.14 -1.10
N ALA A 46 17.38 -5.04 0.09
CA ALA A 46 17.87 -5.74 1.27
C ALA A 46 17.87 -7.25 1.09
N PHE A 47 16.78 -7.83 0.58
CA PHE A 47 16.74 -9.26 0.27
C PHE A 47 17.87 -9.69 -0.67
N ARG A 48 18.16 -8.90 -1.72
CA ARG A 48 19.26 -9.21 -2.66
C ARG A 48 20.64 -9.15 -1.99
N LYS A 49 20.85 -8.20 -1.08
CA LYS A 49 22.09 -8.11 -0.29
C LYS A 49 22.25 -9.30 0.67
N ILE A 50 21.16 -9.74 1.28
CA ILE A 50 21.12 -10.93 2.14
C ILE A 50 21.47 -12.18 1.33
N LEU A 51 20.83 -12.39 0.17
CA LEU A 51 21.13 -13.50 -0.72
C LEU A 51 22.62 -13.52 -1.14
N ASP A 52 23.15 -12.36 -1.53
CA ASP A 52 24.56 -12.25 -1.93
C ASP A 52 25.53 -12.56 -0.78
N ARG A 53 25.18 -12.18 0.44
CA ARG A 53 25.95 -12.49 1.65
C ARG A 53 26.05 -13.99 1.89
N TRP A 54 24.97 -14.74 1.71
CA TRP A 54 24.97 -16.20 1.84
C TRP A 54 25.71 -16.92 0.73
N ARG A 55 25.71 -16.36 -0.49
CA ARG A 55 26.48 -16.91 -1.62
C ARG A 55 27.98 -16.65 -1.50
N LYS A 56 28.39 -15.54 -0.87
CA LYS A 56 29.79 -15.10 -0.82
C LYS A 56 30.77 -16.13 -0.24
N PRO A 57 30.48 -16.88 0.84
CA PRO A 57 31.33 -17.98 1.30
C PRO A 57 31.47 -19.09 0.28
N LEU A 58 30.37 -19.52 -0.35
CA LEU A 58 30.35 -20.62 -1.34
C LEU A 58 31.10 -20.26 -2.62
N ARG A 59 31.04 -18.99 -3.05
CA ARG A 59 31.86 -18.49 -4.17
C ARG A 59 33.36 -18.58 -3.90
N LYS A 60 33.80 -18.48 -2.64
CA LYS A 60 35.23 -18.60 -2.30
C LYS A 60 35.73 -20.05 -2.39
N SER A 61 34.83 -21.03 -2.27
CA SER A 61 35.14 -22.45 -2.43
C SER A 61 34.80 -23.00 -3.81
N ASP A 62 34.32 -22.16 -4.74
CA ASP A 62 33.82 -22.56 -6.08
C ASP A 62 32.62 -23.54 -6.01
N GLU A 63 31.82 -23.42 -4.94
CA GLU A 63 30.66 -24.25 -4.62
C GLU A 63 29.36 -23.43 -4.60
N ASP A 64 29.32 -22.23 -5.21
CA ASP A 64 28.08 -21.45 -5.29
C ASP A 64 27.09 -22.14 -6.23
N PRO A 65 25.93 -22.63 -5.74
CA PRO A 65 24.96 -23.35 -6.57
C PRO A 65 24.29 -22.43 -7.61
N PHE A 66 24.48 -21.11 -7.51
CA PHE A 66 24.03 -20.14 -8.50
C PHE A 66 25.11 -19.74 -9.51
N GLY A 67 26.32 -20.27 -9.37
CA GLY A 67 27.49 -19.93 -10.18
C GLY A 67 27.81 -18.43 -10.19
N ASP A 68 28.30 -17.94 -11.32
CA ASP A 68 28.73 -16.55 -11.50
C ASP A 68 27.58 -15.55 -11.68
N GLU A 69 26.31 -16.01 -11.77
CA GLU A 69 25.17 -15.13 -12.01
C GLU A 69 25.02 -14.12 -10.85
N PRO A 70 25.05 -12.80 -11.08
CA PRO A 70 24.89 -11.83 -10.02
C PRO A 70 23.55 -11.95 -9.28
N SER A 71 23.54 -11.76 -7.96
CA SER A 71 22.36 -12.00 -7.11
C SER A 71 21.15 -11.14 -7.48
N ASP A 72 21.37 -9.96 -8.03
CA ASP A 72 20.35 -9.03 -8.52
C ASP A 72 19.75 -9.41 -9.89
N LYS A 73 20.45 -10.27 -10.65
CA LYS A 73 19.99 -10.79 -11.96
C LYS A 73 19.16 -12.06 -11.86
N ILE A 74 19.32 -12.83 -10.77
CA ILE A 74 18.51 -14.04 -10.54
C ILE A 74 17.03 -13.66 -10.45
N SER A 75 16.21 -14.18 -11.36
CA SER A 75 14.77 -13.90 -11.36
C SER A 75 14.08 -14.43 -10.10
N LYS A 76 12.98 -13.80 -9.67
CA LYS A 76 12.18 -14.31 -8.55
C LYS A 76 11.63 -15.71 -8.85
N LYS A 77 11.20 -15.95 -10.09
CA LYS A 77 10.71 -17.24 -10.55
C LYS A 77 11.75 -18.35 -10.35
N LYS A 78 13.02 -18.08 -10.69
CA LYS A 78 14.13 -19.02 -10.46
C LYS A 78 14.33 -19.30 -8.96
N LEU A 79 14.26 -18.28 -8.10
CA LEU A 79 14.33 -18.49 -6.65
C LEU A 79 13.18 -19.34 -6.11
N ASP A 80 11.96 -19.13 -6.63
CA ASP A 80 10.78 -19.92 -6.25
C ASP A 80 10.89 -21.38 -6.73
N GLU A 81 11.39 -21.62 -7.94
CA GLU A 81 11.63 -22.96 -8.47
C GLU A 81 12.66 -23.72 -7.61
N LEU A 82 13.73 -23.05 -7.16
CA LEU A 82 14.77 -23.64 -6.33
C LEU A 82 14.29 -23.98 -4.91
N LEU A 83 13.29 -23.26 -4.38
CA LEU A 83 12.70 -23.60 -3.07
C LEU A 83 12.01 -24.97 -3.06
N VAL A 84 11.52 -25.43 -4.22
CA VAL A 84 10.77 -26.69 -4.35
C VAL A 84 11.48 -27.73 -5.21
N GLY A 85 12.68 -27.42 -5.69
CA GLY A 85 13.49 -28.27 -6.56
C GLY A 85 14.39 -29.24 -5.78
N ASP A 86 15.05 -30.13 -6.53
CA ASP A 86 15.94 -31.17 -5.98
C ASP A 86 17.35 -30.65 -5.62
N ASP A 87 17.72 -29.45 -6.07
CA ASP A 87 18.99 -28.81 -5.73
C ASP A 87 18.97 -28.34 -4.26
N THR A 88 19.45 -29.23 -3.40
CA THR A 88 19.42 -29.05 -1.95
C THR A 88 20.32 -27.89 -1.50
N GLU A 89 21.45 -27.68 -2.16
CA GLU A 89 22.39 -26.60 -1.83
C GLU A 89 21.81 -25.23 -2.20
N ALA A 90 21.26 -25.11 -3.42
CA ALA A 90 20.57 -23.90 -3.84
C ALA A 90 19.39 -23.60 -2.90
N SER A 91 18.56 -24.61 -2.60
CA SER A 91 17.42 -24.47 -1.70
C SER A 91 17.83 -24.01 -0.30
N ALA A 92 18.90 -24.57 0.26
CA ALA A 92 19.42 -24.17 1.57
C ALA A 92 19.86 -22.70 1.61
N VAL A 93 20.50 -22.21 0.54
CA VAL A 93 20.86 -20.78 0.41
C VAL A 93 19.62 -19.90 0.34
N VAL A 94 18.59 -20.26 -0.43
CA VAL A 94 17.35 -19.47 -0.51
C VAL A 94 16.61 -19.47 0.84
N HIS A 95 16.50 -20.62 1.51
CA HIS A 95 15.92 -20.72 2.85
C HIS A 95 16.65 -19.85 3.88
N SER A 96 17.98 -19.83 3.84
CA SER A 96 18.79 -18.98 4.73
C SER A 96 18.52 -17.50 4.48
N ALA A 97 18.39 -17.09 3.21
CA ALA A 97 18.05 -15.72 2.85
C ALA A 97 16.62 -15.34 3.28
N ILE A 98 15.65 -16.26 3.21
CA ILE A 98 14.28 -16.04 3.70
C ILE A 98 14.26 -15.84 5.21
N GLU A 99 14.96 -16.68 5.97
CA GLU A 99 15.03 -16.56 7.44
C GLU A 99 15.61 -15.21 7.84
N GLU A 100 16.78 -14.83 7.30
CA GLU A 100 17.41 -13.56 7.65
C GLU A 100 16.55 -12.35 7.24
N PHE A 101 15.91 -12.40 6.06
CA PHE A 101 15.00 -11.33 5.67
C PHE A 101 13.76 -11.25 6.57
N ALA A 102 13.21 -12.40 7.01
CA ALA A 102 12.07 -12.43 7.92
C ALA A 102 12.41 -11.85 9.30
N GLN A 103 13.64 -12.05 9.78
CA GLN A 103 14.17 -11.43 11.00
C GLN A 103 14.26 -9.90 10.86
N GLU A 104 14.77 -9.42 9.72
CA GLU A 104 14.83 -7.98 9.43
C GLU A 104 13.43 -7.36 9.32
N LEU A 105 12.51 -8.01 8.60
CA LEU A 105 11.12 -7.53 8.50
C LEU A 105 10.42 -7.55 9.87
N ALA A 106 10.69 -8.55 10.73
CA ALA A 106 10.18 -8.59 12.09
C ALA A 106 10.73 -7.44 12.93
N TYR A 107 12.03 -7.15 12.82
CA TYR A 107 12.67 -6.02 13.48
C TYR A 107 12.06 -4.68 13.07
N VAL A 108 11.86 -4.45 11.77
CA VAL A 108 11.22 -3.21 11.29
C VAL A 108 9.78 -3.12 11.79
N THR A 109 9.03 -4.22 11.70
CA THR A 109 7.61 -4.27 12.10
C THR A 109 7.42 -3.99 13.59
N ARG A 110 8.23 -4.60 14.48
CA ARG A 110 8.14 -4.35 15.93
C ARG A 110 8.45 -2.89 16.29
N ARG A 111 9.41 -2.28 15.60
CA ARG A 111 9.74 -0.86 15.79
C ARG A 111 8.57 0.03 15.39
N PHE A 112 7.85 -0.28 14.31
CA PHE A 112 6.60 0.40 13.98
C PHE A 112 5.53 0.19 15.05
N LEU A 113 5.24 -1.06 15.43
CA LEU A 113 4.22 -1.40 16.44
C LEU A 113 4.44 -0.74 17.81
N ASN A 114 5.69 -0.44 18.16
CA ASN A 114 6.05 0.29 19.38
C ASN A 114 5.85 1.81 19.29
N THR A 115 5.55 2.37 18.12
CA THR A 115 5.16 3.78 17.98
C THR A 115 3.73 4.01 18.46
N LYS A 116 3.44 5.23 18.93
CA LYS A 116 2.09 5.61 19.38
C LYS A 116 1.03 5.44 18.28
N ALA A 117 1.38 5.74 17.02
CA ALA A 117 0.45 5.70 15.90
C ALA A 117 0.07 4.25 15.48
N TRP A 118 0.99 3.30 15.63
CA TRP A 118 0.78 1.89 15.29
C TRP A 118 0.41 1.01 16.49
N ALA A 119 0.38 1.58 17.70
CA ALA A 119 -0.02 0.85 18.89
C ALA A 119 -1.42 0.23 18.72
N ARG A 120 -1.54 -1.03 19.17
CA ARG A 120 -2.77 -1.85 19.09
C ARG A 120 -3.22 -2.13 17.66
N THR A 121 -2.28 -2.24 16.71
CA THR A 121 -2.60 -2.75 15.37
C THR A 121 -2.82 -4.25 15.47
N GLU A 122 -3.98 -4.71 14.99
CA GLU A 122 -4.43 -6.11 15.12
C GLU A 122 -3.98 -6.95 13.92
N ARG A 123 -3.85 -6.32 12.75
CA ARG A 123 -3.50 -7.01 11.51
C ARG A 123 -2.67 -6.12 10.59
N ILE A 124 -1.67 -6.69 9.93
CA ILE A 124 -0.87 -6.02 8.92
C ILE A 124 -0.95 -6.82 7.63
N VAL A 125 -1.35 -6.17 6.54
CA VAL A 125 -1.27 -6.74 5.20
C VAL A 125 0.08 -6.39 4.57
N VAL A 126 0.74 -7.35 3.93
CA VAL A 126 2.04 -7.17 3.30
C VAL A 126 1.88 -7.32 1.78
N GLY A 127 2.12 -6.21 1.09
CA GLY A 127 2.04 -6.09 -0.36
C GLY A 127 3.37 -5.72 -0.99
N GLY A 128 3.30 -5.04 -2.14
CA GLY A 128 4.45 -4.74 -2.98
C GLY A 128 4.94 -5.95 -3.78
N GLY A 129 5.77 -5.70 -4.78
CA GLY A 129 6.19 -6.76 -5.70
C GLY A 129 6.90 -7.93 -5.01
N PHE A 130 7.55 -7.75 -3.86
CA PHE A 130 8.21 -8.85 -3.15
C PHE A 130 7.24 -9.93 -2.67
N ARG A 131 6.00 -9.55 -2.34
CA ARG A 131 4.95 -10.48 -1.95
C ARG A 131 4.56 -11.44 -3.09
N ASP A 132 4.68 -11.04 -4.34
CA ASP A 132 4.27 -11.81 -5.53
C ASP A 132 5.25 -12.94 -5.88
N SER A 133 5.53 -13.81 -4.92
CA SER A 133 6.35 -15.02 -5.06
C SER A 133 6.14 -15.96 -3.87
N ARG A 134 6.44 -17.25 -4.03
CA ARG A 134 6.39 -18.22 -2.92
C ARG A 134 7.38 -17.84 -1.82
N LEU A 135 8.53 -17.31 -2.23
CA LEU A 135 9.52 -16.74 -1.34
C LEU A 135 8.95 -15.63 -0.44
N GLY A 136 8.15 -14.72 -1.02
CA GLY A 136 7.52 -13.62 -0.28
C GLY A 136 6.51 -14.13 0.75
N GLU A 137 5.72 -15.16 0.41
CA GLU A 137 4.78 -15.79 1.35
C GLU A 137 5.48 -16.40 2.55
N LEU A 138 6.56 -17.14 2.32
CA LEU A 138 7.32 -17.78 3.38
C LEU A 138 7.97 -16.73 4.28
N ALA A 139 8.52 -15.66 3.71
CA ALA A 139 9.06 -14.55 4.49
C ALA A 139 8.00 -13.91 5.39
N ILE A 140 6.81 -13.61 4.86
CA ILE A 140 5.71 -13.00 5.64
C ILE A 140 5.24 -13.93 6.76
N ALA A 141 4.99 -15.20 6.44
CA ALA A 141 4.58 -16.19 7.43
C ALA A 141 5.65 -16.39 8.51
N ARG A 142 6.92 -16.37 8.11
CA ARG A 142 8.03 -16.50 9.07
C ARG A 142 8.15 -15.28 9.97
N THR A 143 8.00 -14.07 9.43
CA THR A 143 7.96 -12.83 10.21
C THR A 143 6.82 -12.87 11.24
N GLU A 144 5.63 -13.37 10.86
CA GLU A 144 4.52 -13.52 11.79
C GLU A 144 4.88 -14.43 12.98
N ILE A 145 5.50 -15.58 12.70
CA ILE A 145 5.94 -16.52 13.75
C ILE A 145 6.93 -15.85 14.71
N ILE A 146 7.90 -15.09 14.19
CA ILE A 146 8.87 -14.36 15.00
C ILE A 146 8.16 -13.35 15.91
N LEU A 147 7.28 -12.52 15.34
CA LEU A 147 6.51 -11.53 16.11
C LEU A 147 5.66 -12.19 17.21
N LYS A 148 4.98 -13.29 16.90
CA LYS A 148 4.18 -14.05 17.88
C LYS A 148 5.05 -14.67 18.99
N SER A 149 6.27 -15.12 18.66
CA SER A 149 7.22 -15.62 19.66
C SER A 149 7.76 -14.53 20.59
N GLU A 150 7.69 -13.27 20.16
CA GLU A 150 8.04 -12.06 20.92
C GLU A 150 6.80 -11.39 21.57
N ASP A 151 5.70 -12.15 21.75
CA ASP A 151 4.44 -11.71 22.37
C ASP A 151 3.68 -10.57 21.66
N PHE A 152 4.01 -10.28 20.38
CA PHE A 152 3.20 -9.35 19.58
C PHE A 152 1.90 -10.02 19.12
N LYS A 153 0.77 -9.41 19.50
CA LYS A 153 -0.58 -9.85 19.12
C LYS A 153 -1.01 -9.18 17.82
N VAL A 154 -0.36 -9.56 16.72
CA VAL A 154 -0.66 -9.05 15.37
C VAL A 154 -0.66 -10.21 14.39
N ASP A 155 -1.62 -10.21 13.46
CA ASP A 155 -1.61 -11.13 12.33
C ASP A 155 -0.93 -10.46 11.13
N LEU A 156 -0.06 -11.20 10.44
CA LEU A 156 0.57 -10.75 9.20
C LEU A 156 0.02 -11.56 8.05
N LEU A 157 -0.64 -10.88 7.11
CA LEU A 157 -1.25 -11.53 5.97
C LEU A 157 -0.67 -10.99 4.67
N PRO A 158 -0.57 -11.82 3.64
CA PRO A 158 -0.38 -11.32 2.29
C PRO A 158 -1.53 -10.41 1.85
N ILE A 159 -1.23 -9.37 1.06
CA ILE A 159 -2.27 -8.67 0.28
C ILE A 159 -2.96 -9.68 -0.66
N ARG A 160 -4.29 -9.58 -0.80
CA ARG A 160 -5.12 -10.56 -1.51
C ARG A 160 -5.08 -10.36 -3.02
N PHE A 161 -5.11 -9.11 -3.45
CA PHE A 161 -4.99 -8.77 -4.86
C PHE A 161 -3.54 -8.91 -5.31
N HIS A 162 -3.34 -9.18 -6.61
CA HIS A 162 -2.00 -9.09 -7.18
C HIS A 162 -1.43 -7.68 -6.88
N PRO A 163 -0.18 -7.52 -6.41
CA PRO A 163 0.35 -6.21 -6.00
C PRO A 163 0.20 -5.12 -7.07
N ASP A 164 0.42 -5.52 -8.32
CA ASP A 164 0.16 -4.81 -9.58
C ASP A 164 -1.25 -4.24 -9.74
N ASP A 165 -2.26 -4.92 -9.21
CA ASP A 165 -3.67 -4.52 -9.27
C ASP A 165 -4.09 -3.77 -8.01
N ALA A 166 -3.50 -4.10 -6.86
CA ALA A 166 -3.86 -3.53 -5.57
C ALA A 166 -3.73 -2.00 -5.54
N GLY A 167 -2.67 -1.45 -6.16
CA GLY A 167 -2.49 0.01 -6.30
C GLY A 167 -3.59 0.67 -7.13
N LEU A 168 -4.12 -0.01 -8.15
CA LEU A 168 -5.22 0.48 -8.97
C LEU A 168 -6.57 0.32 -8.25
N ILE A 169 -6.84 -0.87 -7.70
CA ILE A 169 -8.11 -1.19 -7.02
C ILE A 169 -8.32 -0.31 -5.79
N GLY A 170 -7.26 -0.05 -5.02
CA GLY A 170 -7.33 0.79 -3.84
C GLY A 170 -7.82 2.21 -4.10
N THR A 171 -7.66 2.72 -5.33
CA THR A 171 -8.14 4.06 -5.71
C THR A 171 -9.65 4.22 -5.59
N LEU A 172 -10.40 3.13 -5.71
CA LEU A 172 -11.85 3.14 -5.52
C LEU A 172 -12.27 3.56 -4.11
N HIS A 173 -11.40 3.38 -3.12
CA HIS A 173 -11.68 3.70 -1.72
C HIS A 173 -11.28 5.13 -1.34
N LEU A 174 -10.77 5.92 -2.29
CA LEU A 174 -10.50 7.36 -2.11
C LEU A 174 -11.77 8.20 -2.12
N ALA A 175 -12.87 7.67 -2.65
CA ALA A 175 -14.13 8.37 -2.78
C ALA A 175 -15.32 7.52 -2.29
N PRO A 176 -16.46 8.13 -1.92
CA PRO A 176 -17.63 7.38 -1.46
C PRO A 176 -18.15 6.42 -2.54
N SER A 177 -18.43 5.15 -2.18
CA SER A 177 -18.74 4.13 -3.19
C SER A 177 -20.02 4.39 -3.99
N TRP A 178 -20.94 5.22 -3.48
CA TRP A 178 -22.18 5.58 -4.18
C TRP A 178 -21.93 6.38 -5.46
N ILE A 179 -20.78 7.07 -5.61
CA ILE A 179 -20.48 7.79 -6.85
C ILE A 179 -20.33 6.85 -8.06
N PHE A 180 -20.06 5.57 -7.79
CA PHE A 180 -19.84 4.53 -8.79
C PHE A 180 -21.11 3.72 -9.13
N GLU A 181 -22.23 3.95 -8.46
CA GLU A 181 -23.46 3.13 -8.63
C GLU A 181 -23.95 3.09 -10.09
N ALA A 182 -23.84 4.22 -10.79
CA ALA A 182 -24.30 4.38 -12.17
C ALA A 182 -23.21 4.10 -13.22
N HIS A 183 -22.05 3.57 -12.83
CA HIS A 183 -20.86 3.41 -13.67
C HIS A 183 -20.30 1.99 -13.58
N ASP A 184 -19.67 1.52 -14.65
CA ASP A 184 -19.07 0.19 -14.72
C ASP A 184 -17.65 0.18 -14.14
N GLY A 185 -16.91 1.29 -14.29
CA GLY A 185 -15.54 1.40 -13.80
C GLY A 185 -15.01 2.82 -13.70
N VAL A 186 -13.77 2.95 -13.25
CA VAL A 186 -13.03 4.22 -13.10
C VAL A 186 -11.64 4.10 -13.73
N LEU A 187 -11.02 5.24 -14.03
CA LEU A 187 -9.59 5.27 -14.31
C LEU A 187 -8.80 5.29 -13.00
N ALA A 188 -7.73 4.51 -12.97
CA ALA A 188 -6.80 4.44 -11.86
C ALA A 188 -5.37 4.58 -12.36
N VAL A 189 -4.54 5.25 -11.57
CA VAL A 189 -3.11 5.42 -11.82
C VAL A 189 -2.34 4.96 -10.59
N ASP A 190 -1.33 4.13 -10.80
CA ASP A 190 -0.36 3.73 -9.79
C ASP A 190 1.05 4.14 -10.24
N ILE A 191 1.59 5.15 -9.58
CA ILE A 191 2.91 5.71 -9.84
C ILE A 191 3.88 5.10 -8.85
N GLY A 192 4.91 4.44 -9.35
CA GLY A 192 6.02 3.94 -8.55
C GLY A 192 7.34 4.60 -8.93
N GLY A 193 8.36 4.37 -8.11
CA GLY A 193 9.70 4.90 -8.35
C GLY A 193 10.41 4.41 -9.61
N THR A 194 9.86 3.39 -10.30
CA THR A 194 10.45 2.88 -11.56
C THR A 194 9.44 2.66 -12.69
N ASN A 195 8.14 2.66 -12.38
CA ASN A 195 7.08 2.43 -13.36
C ASN A 195 5.89 3.33 -13.09
N ILE A 196 5.13 3.64 -14.13
CA ILE A 196 3.78 4.19 -14.06
C ILE A 196 2.83 3.14 -14.63
N ARG A 197 1.77 2.83 -13.90
CA ARG A 197 0.70 1.94 -14.34
C ARG A 197 -0.59 2.71 -14.41
N CYS A 198 -1.35 2.51 -15.46
CA CYS A 198 -2.72 3.01 -15.59
C CYS A 198 -3.65 1.84 -15.80
N GLY A 199 -4.90 1.95 -15.38
CA GLY A 199 -5.90 0.94 -15.71
C GLY A 199 -7.31 1.45 -15.59
N VAL A 200 -8.23 0.69 -16.16
CA VAL A 200 -9.64 0.79 -15.90
C VAL A 200 -10.00 -0.27 -14.88
N VAL A 201 -10.53 0.16 -13.74
CA VAL A 201 -10.97 -0.73 -12.65
C VAL A 201 -12.47 -0.84 -12.69
N GLU A 202 -13.00 -2.04 -12.92
CA GLU A 202 -14.42 -2.33 -12.76
C GLU A 202 -14.79 -2.25 -11.29
N THR A 203 -15.81 -1.45 -10.97
CA THR A 203 -16.28 -1.32 -9.58
C THR A 203 -17.03 -2.57 -9.14
N ARG A 204 -17.73 -3.20 -10.10
CA ARG A 204 -18.66 -4.31 -9.89
C ARG A 204 -19.64 -4.03 -8.74
N TRP A 205 -20.01 -2.76 -8.56
CA TRP A 205 -20.77 -2.28 -7.42
C TRP A 205 -22.11 -3.02 -7.25
N LYS A 206 -22.80 -3.30 -8.35
CA LYS A 206 -24.06 -4.08 -8.35
C LYS A 206 -23.90 -5.51 -7.82
N LYS A 207 -22.71 -6.09 -7.89
CA LYS A 207 -22.40 -7.42 -7.34
C LYS A 207 -22.00 -7.34 -5.85
N ALA A 208 -21.26 -6.30 -5.49
CA ALA A 208 -20.80 -6.07 -4.12
C ALA A 208 -20.60 -4.56 -3.86
N PRO A 209 -21.53 -3.89 -3.16
CA PRO A 209 -21.46 -2.44 -2.90
C PRO A 209 -20.28 -1.99 -2.04
N ASP A 210 -19.64 -2.92 -1.34
CA ASP A 210 -18.41 -2.72 -0.58
C ASP A 210 -17.15 -2.76 -1.45
N LEU A 211 -17.30 -3.00 -2.77
CA LEU A 211 -16.23 -3.08 -3.76
C LEU A 211 -15.31 -4.29 -3.60
N SER A 212 -15.67 -5.28 -2.78
CA SER A 212 -14.92 -6.53 -2.59
C SER A 212 -14.77 -7.40 -3.84
N LYS A 213 -15.52 -7.09 -4.91
CA LYS A 213 -15.48 -7.77 -6.22
C LYS A 213 -14.86 -6.93 -7.32
N ALA A 214 -14.31 -5.76 -7.01
CA ALA A 214 -13.61 -4.92 -7.97
C ALA A 214 -12.47 -5.68 -8.64
N ALA A 215 -12.18 -5.33 -9.89
CA ALA A 215 -11.13 -5.95 -10.66
C ALA A 215 -10.59 -4.99 -11.73
N VAL A 216 -9.33 -5.16 -12.10
CA VAL A 216 -8.74 -4.45 -13.24
C VAL A 216 -9.27 -5.09 -14.53
N TRP A 217 -9.95 -4.31 -15.36
CA TRP A 217 -10.42 -4.76 -16.68
C TRP A 217 -9.30 -4.72 -17.71
N LYS A 218 -8.58 -3.61 -17.74
CA LYS A 218 -7.45 -3.38 -18.64
C LYS A 218 -6.43 -2.51 -17.93
N SER A 219 -5.15 -2.81 -18.12
CA SER A 219 -4.04 -2.03 -17.59
C SER A 219 -2.95 -1.84 -18.63
N GLU A 220 -2.22 -0.73 -18.49
CA GLU A 220 -0.99 -0.44 -19.21
C GLU A 220 0.11 -0.16 -18.19
N LEU A 221 1.28 -0.74 -18.43
CA LEU A 221 2.47 -0.55 -17.61
C LEU A 221 3.55 0.13 -18.46
N TRP A 222 4.14 1.19 -17.92
CA TRP A 222 5.27 1.86 -18.51
C TRP A 222 6.42 1.95 -17.50
N ARG A 223 7.57 1.39 -17.87
CA ARG A 223 8.78 1.42 -17.06
C ARG A 223 9.61 2.65 -17.39
N HIS A 224 9.24 3.78 -16.79
CA HIS A 224 9.91 5.07 -17.03
C HIS A 224 11.40 5.05 -16.69
N ALA A 225 11.83 4.18 -15.78
CA ALA A 225 13.24 4.01 -15.42
C ALA A 225 14.11 3.54 -16.60
N ASP A 226 13.52 2.93 -17.63
CA ASP A 226 14.25 2.48 -18.82
C ASP A 226 14.36 3.60 -19.88
N ASP A 227 13.55 4.66 -19.77
CA ASP A 227 13.43 5.75 -20.76
C ASP A 227 13.93 7.12 -20.25
N GLU A 228 14.19 7.25 -18.95
CA GLU A 228 14.67 8.47 -18.26
C GLU A 228 14.00 9.79 -18.73
N PRO A 229 12.66 9.86 -18.73
CA PRO A 229 11.95 11.01 -19.30
C PRO A 229 12.11 12.27 -18.45
N THR A 230 11.84 13.43 -19.03
CA THR A 230 11.58 14.64 -18.23
C THR A 230 10.23 14.53 -17.51
N ARG A 231 9.99 15.38 -16.50
CA ARG A 231 8.68 15.47 -15.83
C ARG A 231 7.55 15.70 -16.84
N GLU A 232 7.74 16.64 -17.76
CA GLU A 232 6.77 16.98 -18.80
C GLU A 232 6.56 15.80 -19.77
N GLY A 233 7.63 15.07 -20.10
CA GLY A 233 7.57 13.85 -20.89
C GLY A 233 6.76 12.74 -20.19
N ALA A 234 6.96 12.57 -18.89
CA ALA A 234 6.24 11.60 -18.07
C ALA A 234 4.74 11.92 -17.99
N VAL A 235 4.38 13.18 -17.73
CA VAL A 235 2.97 13.62 -17.71
C VAL A 235 2.33 13.43 -19.08
N LYS A 236 3.01 13.80 -20.17
CA LYS A 236 2.50 13.59 -21.53
C LYS A 236 2.26 12.11 -21.85
N ARG A 237 3.15 11.22 -21.42
CA ARG A 237 3.00 9.78 -21.61
C ARG A 237 1.84 9.22 -20.76
N LEU A 238 1.72 9.64 -19.51
CA LEU A 238 0.60 9.28 -18.63
C LEU A 238 -0.75 9.69 -19.23
N VAL A 239 -0.88 10.94 -19.70
CA VAL A 239 -2.09 11.42 -20.39
C VAL A 239 -2.42 10.56 -21.60
N LYS A 240 -1.41 10.16 -22.38
CA LYS A 240 -1.61 9.29 -23.54
C LYS A 240 -2.18 7.93 -23.13
N MET A 241 -1.59 7.28 -22.12
CA MET A 241 -2.06 6.00 -21.59
C MET A 241 -3.52 6.09 -21.10
N LEU A 242 -3.86 7.14 -20.36
CA LEU A 242 -5.23 7.38 -19.88
C LEU A 242 -6.22 7.58 -21.04
N LYS A 243 -5.87 8.34 -22.08
CA LYS A 243 -6.72 8.53 -23.26
C LYS A 243 -6.92 7.24 -24.07
N GLU A 244 -5.88 6.40 -24.17
CA GLU A 244 -5.97 5.08 -24.83
C GLU A 244 -6.91 4.13 -24.04
N LEU A 245 -6.88 4.19 -22.71
CA LEU A 245 -7.80 3.46 -21.84
C LEU A 245 -9.25 3.96 -21.94
N ILE A 246 -9.48 5.28 -21.98
CA ILE A 246 -10.81 5.87 -22.21
C ILE A 246 -11.38 5.38 -23.55
N ALA A 247 -10.63 5.52 -24.64
CA ALA A 247 -11.06 5.08 -25.96
C ALA A 247 -11.34 3.56 -26.01
N SER A 248 -10.57 2.77 -25.26
CA SER A 248 -10.81 1.34 -25.12
C SER A 248 -12.14 1.04 -24.40
N ALA A 249 -12.43 1.76 -23.30
CA ALA A 249 -13.67 1.59 -22.54
C ALA A 249 -14.90 1.99 -23.36
N GLU A 250 -14.83 3.12 -24.08
CA GLU A 250 -15.90 3.59 -24.98
C GLU A 250 -16.21 2.56 -26.07
N LYS A 251 -15.17 1.99 -26.70
CA LYS A 251 -15.32 0.96 -27.74
C LYS A 251 -16.08 -0.27 -27.23
N GLU A 252 -15.88 -0.64 -25.97
CA GLU A 252 -16.52 -1.79 -25.33
C GLU A 252 -17.81 -1.40 -24.57
N ASN A 253 -18.29 -0.16 -24.73
CA ASN A 253 -19.46 0.40 -24.05
C ASN A 253 -19.39 0.29 -22.51
N LEU A 254 -18.19 0.37 -21.94
CA LEU A 254 -17.99 0.45 -20.49
C LEU A 254 -18.19 1.90 -20.03
N LYS A 255 -19.19 2.12 -19.18
CA LYS A 255 -19.51 3.46 -18.69
C LYS A 255 -18.56 3.87 -17.57
N LEU A 256 -17.55 4.67 -17.91
CA LEU A 256 -16.59 5.20 -16.94
C LEU A 256 -17.21 6.29 -16.07
N ALA A 257 -16.94 6.24 -14.77
CA ALA A 257 -17.17 7.39 -13.89
C ALA A 257 -16.22 8.53 -14.29
N PRO A 258 -16.65 9.81 -14.14
CA PRO A 258 -15.78 10.96 -14.37
C PRO A 258 -14.80 11.16 -13.21
N PHE A 259 -14.01 10.13 -12.92
CA PHE A 259 -13.14 10.03 -11.77
C PHE A 259 -11.83 9.34 -12.15
N ILE A 260 -10.72 9.96 -11.74
CA ILE A 260 -9.36 9.39 -11.82
C ILE A 260 -8.80 9.34 -10.40
N GLY A 261 -8.56 8.14 -9.90
CA GLY A 261 -7.86 7.96 -8.64
C GLY A 261 -6.36 7.71 -8.87
N ILE A 262 -5.50 8.32 -8.07
CA ILE A 262 -4.05 8.29 -8.26
C ILE A 262 -3.36 7.86 -6.96
N ALA A 263 -2.62 6.76 -7.04
CA ALA A 263 -1.61 6.37 -6.08
C ALA A 263 -0.27 6.99 -6.50
N CYS A 264 0.32 7.85 -5.66
CA CYS A 264 1.56 8.56 -5.97
C CYS A 264 2.54 8.51 -4.78
N PRO A 265 3.85 8.27 -4.99
CA PRO A 265 4.81 8.31 -3.92
C PRO A 265 4.92 9.71 -3.33
N GLY A 266 5.16 9.77 -2.02
CA GLY A 266 5.39 11.01 -1.29
C GLY A 266 4.24 11.44 -0.37
N VAL A 267 4.44 12.60 0.24
CA VAL A 267 3.47 13.31 1.08
C VAL A 267 2.64 14.21 0.18
N ILE A 268 1.36 13.91 0.07
CA ILE A 268 0.41 14.61 -0.80
C ILE A 268 -0.36 15.63 0.04
N ASN A 269 -0.30 16.90 -0.33
CA ASN A 269 -1.05 17.97 0.31
C ASN A 269 -2.51 18.02 -0.19
N GLU A 270 -3.37 18.74 0.51
CA GLU A 270 -4.79 18.88 0.18
C GLU A 270 -5.05 19.51 -1.20
N ASP A 271 -4.13 20.36 -1.68
CA ASP A 271 -4.16 20.98 -3.01
C ASP A 271 -3.64 20.06 -4.13
N GLY A 272 -3.15 18.86 -3.78
CA GLY A 272 -2.57 17.91 -4.72
C GLY A 272 -1.09 18.13 -5.04
N SER A 273 -0.42 19.10 -4.39
CA SER A 273 1.03 19.23 -4.45
C SER A 273 1.73 18.08 -3.70
N ILE A 274 2.95 17.76 -4.11
CA ILE A 274 3.78 16.73 -3.48
C ILE A 274 4.85 17.44 -2.66
N GLU A 275 4.81 17.32 -1.33
CA GLU A 275 5.72 18.02 -0.43
C GLU A 275 7.13 17.40 -0.46
N LYS A 276 7.20 16.07 -0.38
CA LYS A 276 8.44 15.29 -0.36
C LYS A 276 8.19 13.82 -0.69
N GLY A 277 9.25 13.06 -0.97
CA GLY A 277 9.19 11.60 -1.13
C GLY A 277 8.99 11.15 -2.58
N ALA A 278 9.17 12.05 -3.55
CA ALA A 278 9.04 11.80 -4.98
C ALA A 278 10.39 11.85 -5.71
N GLN A 279 11.52 11.71 -5.00
CA GLN A 279 12.88 11.76 -5.54
C GLN A 279 13.18 10.70 -6.63
N ASN A 280 12.41 9.62 -6.69
CA ASN A 280 12.56 8.57 -7.70
C ASN A 280 11.68 8.81 -8.94
N LEU A 281 10.91 9.90 -8.99
CA LEU A 281 10.06 10.21 -10.13
C LEU A 281 10.82 11.03 -11.19
N PRO A 282 10.40 10.97 -12.48
CA PRO A 282 11.11 11.67 -13.53
C PRO A 282 11.12 13.20 -13.38
N GLY A 283 12.29 13.81 -13.22
CA GLY A 283 12.45 15.25 -13.00
C GLY A 283 12.19 15.67 -11.54
N ASN A 284 11.57 16.84 -11.33
CA ASN A 284 11.26 17.35 -9.99
C ASN A 284 9.75 17.54 -9.80
N TRP A 285 9.10 16.57 -9.16
CA TRP A 285 7.66 16.57 -8.87
C TRP A 285 7.32 17.31 -7.57
N GLU A 286 8.32 17.62 -6.75
CA GLU A 286 8.18 18.35 -5.47
C GLU A 286 8.23 19.87 -5.65
N SER A 287 8.33 20.33 -6.91
CA SER A 287 8.37 21.75 -7.24
C SER A 287 7.00 22.39 -6.98
N SER A 288 6.99 23.53 -6.28
CA SER A 288 5.79 24.36 -6.08
C SER A 288 5.15 24.89 -7.38
N LYS A 289 5.82 24.74 -8.53
CA LYS A 289 5.29 25.10 -9.86
C LYS A 289 4.63 23.93 -10.58
N PHE A 290 4.48 22.79 -9.92
CA PHE A 290 3.93 21.58 -10.51
C PHE A 290 2.79 21.02 -9.65
N ASN A 291 1.72 20.63 -10.32
CA ASN A 291 0.57 19.97 -9.72
C ASN A 291 0.06 18.93 -10.73
N LEU A 292 0.26 17.65 -10.41
CA LEU A 292 -0.14 16.55 -11.30
C LEU A 292 -1.66 16.52 -11.52
N PRO A 293 -2.51 16.57 -10.47
CA PRO A 293 -3.96 16.63 -10.64
C PRO A 293 -4.41 17.74 -11.59
N ALA A 294 -3.94 18.97 -11.40
CA ALA A 294 -4.28 20.09 -12.28
C ALA A 294 -3.85 19.85 -13.74
N SER A 295 -2.65 19.30 -13.95
CA SER A 295 -2.13 18.98 -15.29
C SER A 295 -2.99 17.91 -15.99
N LEU A 296 -3.52 16.94 -15.24
CA LEU A 296 -4.39 15.90 -15.78
C LEU A 296 -5.81 16.40 -16.06
N VAL A 297 -6.35 17.27 -15.21
CA VAL A 297 -7.65 17.93 -15.46
C VAL A 297 -7.58 18.78 -16.72
N GLU A 298 -6.50 19.55 -16.93
CA GLU A 298 -6.32 20.32 -18.18
C GLU A 298 -6.27 19.42 -19.42
N ALA A 299 -5.60 18.27 -19.32
CA ALA A 299 -5.41 17.36 -20.44
C ALA A 299 -6.63 16.45 -20.73
N ILE A 300 -7.44 16.15 -19.71
CA ILE A 300 -8.64 15.30 -19.73
C ILE A 300 -9.74 16.02 -18.94
N PRO A 301 -10.32 17.10 -19.49
CA PRO A 301 -11.28 17.92 -18.76
C PRO A 301 -12.61 17.21 -18.50
N GLN A 302 -12.98 16.25 -19.36
CA GLN A 302 -14.22 15.50 -19.28
C GLN A 302 -14.01 14.02 -19.55
N ILE A 303 -14.83 13.20 -18.90
CA ILE A 303 -15.01 11.77 -19.17
C ILE A 303 -16.50 11.54 -19.33
N GLY A 304 -16.92 11.08 -20.51
CA GLY A 304 -18.33 11.14 -20.90
C GLY A 304 -18.81 12.60 -20.95
N ASP A 305 -19.99 12.88 -20.40
CA ASP A 305 -20.62 14.21 -20.41
C ASP A 305 -20.35 15.04 -19.15
N HIS A 306 -19.36 14.65 -18.34
CA HIS A 306 -19.11 15.24 -17.01
C HIS A 306 -17.65 15.63 -16.82
N ASP A 307 -17.45 16.69 -16.04
CA ASP A 307 -16.12 17.18 -15.68
C ASP A 307 -15.36 16.15 -14.84
N THR A 308 -14.08 15.95 -15.18
CA THR A 308 -13.22 14.96 -14.53
C THR A 308 -12.88 15.38 -13.11
N ALA A 309 -13.20 14.52 -12.14
CA ALA A 309 -12.67 14.60 -10.79
C ALA A 309 -11.39 13.78 -10.65
N ILE A 310 -10.36 14.33 -10.01
CA ILE A 310 -9.12 13.63 -9.68
C ILE A 310 -8.91 13.64 -8.17
N VAL A 311 -8.56 12.48 -7.60
CA VAL A 311 -8.12 12.38 -6.21
C VAL A 311 -6.81 11.63 -6.18
N MET A 312 -5.85 12.17 -5.45
CA MET A 312 -4.47 11.66 -5.37
C MET A 312 -4.10 11.44 -3.92
N HIS A 313 -3.47 10.31 -3.64
CA HIS A 313 -3.00 9.96 -2.30
C HIS A 313 -1.70 9.16 -2.39
N ASN A 314 -0.98 9.08 -1.27
CA ASN A 314 0.21 8.25 -1.12
C ASN A 314 0.01 6.81 -1.64
N ASP A 315 0.99 6.30 -2.40
CA ASP A 315 1.02 4.97 -2.99
C ASP A 315 0.82 3.82 -2.00
N GLY A 316 1.56 3.83 -0.89
CA GLY A 316 1.44 2.84 0.17
C GLY A 316 0.05 2.86 0.83
N VAL A 317 -0.53 4.06 0.99
CA VAL A 317 -1.90 4.20 1.45
C VAL A 317 -2.87 3.55 0.47
N VAL A 318 -2.83 3.97 -0.80
CA VAL A 318 -3.80 3.49 -1.80
C VAL A 318 -3.69 1.98 -1.97
N GLN A 319 -2.48 1.41 -2.04
CA GLN A 319 -2.33 -0.04 -2.14
C GLN A 319 -2.95 -0.77 -0.94
N GLY A 320 -2.79 -0.25 0.28
CA GLY A 320 -3.44 -0.82 1.46
C GLY A 320 -4.97 -0.74 1.39
N LEU A 321 -5.52 0.35 0.85
CA LEU A 321 -6.97 0.54 0.77
C LEU A 321 -7.69 -0.55 -0.03
N ALA A 322 -7.02 -1.26 -0.95
CA ALA A 322 -7.60 -2.41 -1.63
C ALA A 322 -8.10 -3.49 -0.65
N GLU A 323 -7.53 -3.56 0.56
CA GLU A 323 -7.91 -4.52 1.58
C GLU A 323 -9.06 -4.07 2.49
N VAL A 324 -9.55 -2.83 2.35
CA VAL A 324 -10.65 -2.28 3.17
C VAL A 324 -11.82 -3.24 3.32
N PRO A 325 -12.37 -3.88 2.25
CA PRO A 325 -13.52 -4.77 2.38
C PRO A 325 -13.26 -6.01 3.24
N PHE A 326 -11.99 -6.39 3.40
CA PHE A 326 -11.56 -7.61 4.07
C PHE A 326 -10.95 -7.37 5.46
N MET A 327 -10.87 -6.11 5.87
CA MET A 327 -10.31 -5.70 7.15
C MET A 327 -11.39 -5.20 8.12
N GLN A 328 -12.67 -5.22 7.74
CA GLN A 328 -13.77 -4.68 8.53
C GLN A 328 -14.04 -5.41 9.86
N ASP A 329 -13.45 -6.59 10.07
CA ASP A 329 -13.57 -7.40 11.28
C ASP A 329 -12.61 -6.98 12.41
N VAL A 330 -11.61 -6.14 12.12
CA VAL A 330 -10.68 -5.58 13.11
C VAL A 330 -10.90 -4.08 13.26
N ALA A 331 -10.52 -3.49 14.40
CA ALA A 331 -10.62 -2.04 14.57
C ALA A 331 -9.46 -1.31 13.89
N ARG A 332 -8.25 -1.88 13.98
CA ARG A 332 -6.99 -1.22 13.57
C ARG A 332 -6.12 -2.18 12.77
N TRP A 333 -5.74 -1.75 11.58
CA TRP A 333 -4.92 -2.55 10.68
C TRP A 333 -3.90 -1.68 9.96
N GLY A 334 -2.89 -2.28 9.35
CA GLY A 334 -1.89 -1.56 8.58
C GLY A 334 -1.48 -2.30 7.32
N VAL A 335 -0.68 -1.63 6.51
CA VAL A 335 -0.07 -2.17 5.30
C VAL A 335 1.44 -1.93 5.34
N LEU A 336 2.21 -2.90 4.87
CA LEU A 336 3.61 -2.77 4.51
C LEU A 336 3.76 -3.12 3.03
N THR A 337 4.35 -2.23 2.23
CA THR A 337 4.53 -2.44 0.78
C THR A 337 6.02 -2.60 0.47
N ILE A 338 6.42 -3.82 0.11
CA ILE A 338 7.84 -4.15 -0.10
C ILE A 338 8.18 -4.00 -1.59
N GLY A 339 8.85 -2.90 -1.93
CA GLY A 339 9.30 -2.54 -3.27
C GLY A 339 10.76 -2.11 -3.28
N THR A 340 11.06 -1.03 -4.02
CA THR A 340 12.38 -0.38 -3.98
C THR A 340 12.72 0.09 -2.56
N GLY A 341 11.73 0.64 -1.85
CA GLY A 341 11.76 0.87 -0.41
C GLY A 341 10.65 0.10 0.31
N LEU A 342 10.40 0.47 1.56
CA LEU A 342 9.29 -0.04 2.36
C LEU A 342 8.24 1.06 2.57
N GLY A 343 7.14 1.00 1.82
CA GLY A 343 5.98 1.84 2.09
C GLY A 343 5.21 1.30 3.29
N ASN A 344 4.54 2.18 4.03
CA ASN A 344 3.75 1.79 5.19
C ASN A 344 2.58 2.74 5.41
N ALA A 345 1.46 2.21 5.89
CA ALA A 345 0.33 2.98 6.35
C ALA A 345 -0.47 2.22 7.41
N ARG A 346 -1.17 2.93 8.28
CA ARG A 346 -2.01 2.39 9.35
C ARG A 346 -3.39 3.06 9.32
N TYR A 347 -4.40 2.24 9.52
CA TYR A 347 -5.80 2.60 9.41
C TYR A 347 -6.58 2.25 10.68
N THR A 348 -7.60 3.06 10.96
CA THR A 348 -8.69 2.74 11.86
C THR A 348 -9.96 2.61 11.05
N ASN A 349 -10.65 1.48 11.14
CA ASN A 349 -11.95 1.32 10.48
C ASN A 349 -12.99 2.26 11.09
N ARG A 350 -13.75 2.92 10.24
CA ARG A 350 -14.87 3.76 10.67
C ARG A 350 -16.03 2.85 11.03
N LYS A 351 -16.51 2.96 12.27
CA LYS A 351 -17.75 2.28 12.67
C LYS A 351 -18.89 2.88 11.84
N LYS A 352 -19.70 2.03 11.22
CA LYS A 352 -20.99 2.48 10.67
C LYS A 352 -21.85 2.92 11.85
N ASP A 353 -22.28 4.18 11.85
CA ASP A 353 -23.27 4.70 12.81
C ASP A 353 -24.62 4.00 12.60
N ASN A 354 -24.70 2.75 13.03
CA ASN A 354 -25.97 2.16 13.40
C ASN A 354 -26.17 2.57 14.85
N GLY A 355 -26.93 3.64 15.10
CA GLY A 355 -27.19 4.29 16.40
C GLY A 355 -27.81 3.43 17.52
N LYS A 356 -27.49 2.12 17.57
CA LYS A 356 -27.83 1.17 18.62
C LYS A 356 -26.61 0.59 19.34
N ASP A 357 -25.39 0.67 18.77
CA ASP A 357 -24.21 0.03 19.37
C ASP A 357 -23.42 0.93 20.33
N GLU A 358 -23.50 2.26 20.21
CA GLU A 358 -22.89 3.18 21.19
C GLU A 358 -23.43 2.95 22.61
N LYS A 359 -24.75 2.72 22.75
CA LYS A 359 -25.37 2.41 24.05
C LYS A 359 -24.95 1.07 24.65
N LYS A 360 -24.43 0.14 23.85
CA LYS A 360 -23.89 -1.16 24.33
C LYS A 360 -22.41 -1.06 24.68
N ALA A 361 -21.65 -0.23 23.97
CA ALA A 361 -20.25 0.03 24.25
C ALA A 361 -20.09 0.87 25.53
N GLU A 362 -20.85 1.96 25.68
CA GLU A 362 -20.86 2.78 26.91
C GLU A 362 -21.29 1.96 28.13
N LYS A 363 -22.32 1.11 27.99
CA LYS A 363 -22.74 0.22 29.09
C LYS A 363 -21.67 -0.79 29.51
N LYS A 364 -20.83 -1.27 28.58
CA LYS A 364 -19.75 -2.21 28.91
C LYS A 364 -18.57 -1.52 29.60
N GLU A 365 -18.23 -0.30 29.19
CA GLU A 365 -17.19 0.49 29.85
C GLU A 365 -17.62 0.97 31.25
N ASP A 366 -18.89 1.33 31.44
CA ASP A 366 -19.45 1.66 32.76
C ASP A 366 -19.48 0.45 33.71
N ASP A 367 -19.82 -0.74 33.20
CA ASP A 367 -19.85 -1.97 33.99
C ASP A 367 -18.42 -2.44 34.39
N GLU A 368 -17.41 -2.23 33.55
CA GLU A 368 -16.01 -2.56 33.87
C GLU A 368 -15.39 -1.53 34.84
N SER A 369 -15.64 -0.24 34.65
CA SER A 369 -15.16 0.80 35.56
C SER A 369 -15.78 0.67 36.95
N GLY A 370 -17.08 0.37 37.03
CA GLY A 370 -17.79 0.12 38.30
C GLY A 370 -17.33 -1.15 39.04
N LYS A 371 -16.89 -2.19 38.31
CA LYS A 371 -16.27 -3.39 38.91
C LYS A 371 -14.86 -3.13 39.43
N ASN A 372 -14.06 -2.33 38.72
CA ASN A 372 -12.70 -1.97 39.16
C ASN A 372 -12.73 -1.05 40.39
N GLU A 373 -13.65 -0.09 40.47
CA GLU A 373 -13.82 0.73 41.68
C GLU A 373 -14.26 -0.10 42.90
N LYS A 374 -15.16 -1.07 42.72
CA LYS A 374 -15.60 -1.96 43.82
C LYS A 374 -14.46 -2.87 44.30
N LYS A 375 -13.58 -3.35 43.42
CA LYS A 375 -12.38 -4.11 43.81
C LYS A 375 -11.37 -3.24 44.56
N ALA A 376 -11.13 -2.01 44.11
CA ALA A 376 -10.22 -1.09 44.77
C ALA A 376 -10.69 -0.67 46.18
N LYS A 377 -12.00 -0.47 46.37
CA LYS A 377 -12.59 -0.17 47.69
C LYS A 377 -12.60 -1.36 48.65
N LYS A 378 -12.68 -2.60 48.14
CA LYS A 378 -12.55 -3.82 48.97
C LYS A 378 -11.11 -4.07 49.43
N ALA A 379 -10.12 -3.79 48.58
CA ALA A 379 -8.70 -3.92 48.95
C ALA A 379 -8.30 -2.94 50.07
N LYS A 380 -8.74 -1.67 49.99
CA LYS A 380 -8.45 -0.65 51.03
C LYS A 380 -9.13 -0.88 52.39
N LYS A 381 -10.12 -1.77 52.48
CA LYS A 381 -10.79 -2.12 53.74
C LYS A 381 -10.21 -3.37 54.42
N ALA A 382 -9.33 -4.11 53.75
CA ALA A 382 -8.68 -5.29 54.30
C ALA A 382 -7.32 -4.98 54.96
N ASP A 383 -6.76 -3.79 54.69
CA ASP A 383 -5.48 -3.30 55.25
C ASP A 383 -5.68 -2.24 56.36
N ALA A 384 -6.86 -2.15 56.97
CA ALA A 384 -7.19 -1.21 58.04
C ALA A 384 -7.66 -1.91 59.31
#